data_AF-A0A377K722-F1
#
_entry.id   AF-A0A377K722-F1
#
_cell.length_a   1.000
_cell.length_b   1.000
_cell.length_c   1.000
_cell.angle_alpha   90.00
_cell.angle_beta   90.00
_cell.angle_gamma   90.00
#
_symmetry.space_group_name_H-M   'P 1'
#
loop_
_entity.id
_entity.type
_entity.pdbx_description
1 polymer ?
#
loop_
_entity_poly.entity_id
_entity_poly.type
_entity_poly.pdbx_seq_one_letter_code
_entity_poly.pdbx_strand_id
1 'polypeptide(L)'
;MWDLAARKQQQSQADLIGITLPETVTTAQTIVIGTPDQMANSASTLWQAGAKLLKVKLDNHLISERMVAIRTAVPDATLIVDANESWRAEGLAARCQLLADLGVAMLEQPLPAQDDAALENFIHPLPICADESCHTRSNLKALKGRYEMVNIKLDKTGGPDGSAGAGD
;
A
#
# COMPACT_ATOMS: atom_id res chain seq x y z
N MET A 1 10.55 -4.46 24.72
CA MET A 1 11.74 -5.31 24.89
C MET A 1 12.93 -4.78 24.10
N TRP A 2 12.76 -4.45 22.82
CA TRP A 2 13.79 -3.86 21.93
C TRP A 2 14.36 -2.51 22.38
N ASP A 3 13.50 -1.52 22.71
CA ASP A 3 13.97 -0.21 23.19
C ASP A 3 14.84 -0.33 24.47
N LEU A 4 14.44 -1.20 25.40
CA LEU A 4 15.22 -1.49 26.61
C LEU A 4 16.58 -2.13 26.27
N ALA A 5 16.62 -3.08 25.33
CA ALA A 5 17.85 -3.75 24.93
C ALA A 5 18.86 -2.77 24.30
N ALA A 6 18.39 -1.89 23.41
CA ALA A 6 19.21 -0.87 22.77
C ALA A 6 19.76 0.13 23.80
N ARG A 7 18.90 0.64 24.70
CA ARG A 7 19.31 1.58 25.75
C ARG A 7 20.31 0.98 26.74
N LYS A 8 20.15 -0.31 27.10
CA LYS A 8 21.12 -1.02 27.97
C LYS A 8 22.51 -1.11 27.34
N GLN A 9 22.60 -1.13 26.01
CA GLN A 9 23.85 -1.17 25.25
C GLN A 9 24.33 0.22 24.79
N GLN A 10 23.64 1.30 25.20
CA GLN A 10 23.92 2.67 24.76
C GLN A 10 23.98 2.83 23.23
N GLN A 11 23.16 2.03 22.53
CA GLN A 11 23.07 1.99 21.06
C GLN A 11 21.69 2.44 20.61
N SER A 12 21.58 2.91 19.36
CA SER A 12 20.26 3.03 18.73
C SER A 12 19.71 1.65 18.37
N GLN A 13 18.40 1.55 18.10
CA GLN A 13 17.82 0.28 17.63
C GLN A 13 18.39 -0.13 16.26
N ALA A 14 18.74 0.83 15.40
CA ALA A 14 19.37 0.56 14.11
C ALA A 14 20.76 -0.05 14.29
N ASP A 15 21.55 0.47 15.24
CA ASP A 15 22.87 -0.07 15.56
C ASP A 15 22.76 -1.48 16.15
N LEU A 16 21.77 -1.70 17.04
CA LEU A 16 21.51 -3.00 17.63
C LEU A 16 21.14 -4.06 16.58
N ILE A 17 20.41 -3.66 15.54
CA ILE A 17 20.01 -4.53 14.41
C ILE A 17 21.14 -4.64 13.35
N GLY A 18 22.11 -3.72 13.36
CA GLY A 18 23.21 -3.67 12.41
C GLY A 18 22.82 -3.10 11.04
N ILE A 19 21.88 -2.16 10.99
CA ILE A 19 21.42 -1.50 9.75
C ILE A 19 21.76 -0.01 9.74
N THR A 20 22.08 0.52 8.56
CA THR A 20 22.21 1.96 8.33
C THR A 20 20.89 2.51 7.81
N LEU A 21 20.30 3.46 8.53
CA LEU A 21 19.11 4.16 8.06
C LEU A 21 19.49 5.26 7.06
N PRO A 22 18.70 5.48 6.00
CA PRO A 22 18.89 6.63 5.13
C PRO A 22 18.59 7.92 5.90
N GLU A 23 19.20 9.03 5.49
CA GLU A 23 18.95 10.35 6.09
C GLU A 23 17.52 10.83 5.88
N THR A 24 16.87 10.41 4.78
CA THR A 24 15.48 10.73 4.47
C THR A 24 14.77 9.52 3.92
N VAL A 25 13.52 9.31 4.36
CA VAL A 25 12.63 8.28 3.86
C VAL A 25 11.42 8.96 3.22
N THR A 26 11.13 8.62 1.97
CA THR A 26 9.89 9.08 1.32
C THR A 26 8.69 8.39 1.97
N THR A 27 7.76 9.20 2.47
CA THR A 27 6.50 8.70 3.03
C THR A 27 5.36 9.01 2.09
N ALA A 28 4.37 8.10 2.02
CA ALA A 28 3.18 8.31 1.22
C ALA A 28 2.26 9.33 1.91
N GLN A 29 1.96 10.44 1.23
CA GLN A 29 0.98 11.41 1.70
C GLN A 29 -0.42 11.01 1.23
N THR A 30 -1.40 11.00 2.13
CA THR A 30 -2.73 10.46 1.84
C THR A 30 -3.63 11.52 1.21
N ILE A 31 -4.25 11.18 0.09
CA ILE A 31 -5.40 11.90 -0.47
C ILE A 31 -6.65 11.17 -0.02
N VAL A 32 -7.48 11.88 0.75
CA VAL A 32 -8.75 11.35 1.26
C VAL A 32 -9.82 11.34 0.16
N ILE A 33 -10.80 10.44 0.30
CA ILE A 33 -11.91 10.34 -0.64
C ILE A 33 -12.71 11.66 -0.64
N GLY A 34 -13.00 12.16 -1.85
CA GLY A 34 -13.83 13.35 -2.07
C GLY A 34 -14.41 13.35 -3.48
N THR A 35 -14.85 14.51 -3.96
CA THR A 35 -15.16 14.69 -5.39
C THR A 35 -13.87 14.68 -6.22
N PRO A 36 -13.92 14.41 -7.54
CA PRO A 36 -12.73 14.47 -8.40
C PRO A 36 -11.92 15.77 -8.23
N ASP A 37 -12.59 16.92 -8.21
CA ASP A 37 -11.95 18.23 -8.04
C ASP A 37 -11.29 18.41 -6.67
N GLN A 38 -11.97 17.97 -5.60
CA GLN A 38 -11.42 18.05 -4.24
C GLN A 38 -10.14 17.20 -4.12
N MET A 39 -10.15 15.99 -4.68
CA MET A 39 -9.01 15.09 -4.64
C MET A 39 -7.85 15.61 -5.49
N ALA A 40 -8.13 16.15 -6.69
CA ALA A 40 -7.13 16.77 -7.54
C ALA A 40 -6.47 18.01 -6.88
N ASN A 41 -7.26 18.87 -6.24
CA ASN A 41 -6.75 20.03 -5.50
C ASN A 41 -5.90 19.61 -4.29
N SER A 42 -6.33 18.58 -3.55
CA SER A 42 -5.55 18.01 -2.45
C SER A 42 -4.23 17.43 -2.93
N ALA A 43 -4.24 16.67 -4.03
CA ALA A 43 -3.04 16.10 -4.64
C ALA A 43 -2.04 17.20 -5.06
N SER A 44 -2.52 18.23 -5.76
CA SER A 44 -1.70 19.36 -6.19
C SER A 44 -1.08 20.10 -5.00
N THR A 45 -1.85 20.34 -3.93
CA THR A 45 -1.35 20.99 -2.71
C THR A 45 -0.24 20.18 -2.06
N LEU A 46 -0.43 18.85 -1.90
CA LEU A 46 0.59 17.97 -1.32
C LEU A 46 1.85 17.90 -2.18
N TRP A 47 1.69 17.84 -3.50
CA TRP A 47 2.80 17.84 -4.45
C TRP A 47 3.62 19.13 -4.39
N GLN A 48 2.95 20.29 -4.35
CA GLN A 48 3.60 21.59 -4.19
C GLN A 48 4.33 21.73 -2.84
N ALA A 49 3.82 21.08 -1.79
CA ALA A 49 4.49 20.98 -0.50
C ALA A 49 5.70 19.99 -0.50
N GLY A 50 6.01 19.37 -1.64
CA GLY A 50 7.18 18.52 -1.83
C GLY A 50 6.91 17.02 -1.73
N ALA A 51 5.67 16.57 -1.50
CA ALA A 51 5.33 15.16 -1.47
C ALA A 51 5.58 14.52 -2.84
N LYS A 52 6.33 13.41 -2.89
CA LYS A 52 6.64 12.70 -4.15
C LYS A 52 5.80 11.44 -4.36
N LEU A 53 5.35 10.84 -3.27
CA LEU A 53 4.52 9.64 -3.23
C LEU A 53 3.18 10.00 -2.61
N LEU A 54 2.10 9.80 -3.36
CA LEU A 54 0.73 10.08 -2.93
C LEU A 54 -0.07 8.79 -2.89
N LYS A 55 -0.72 8.53 -1.75
CA LYS A 55 -1.64 7.41 -1.56
C LYS A 55 -3.08 7.89 -1.74
N VAL A 56 -3.71 7.50 -2.84
CA VAL A 56 -5.08 7.85 -3.16
C VAL A 56 -6.01 6.82 -2.53
N LYS A 57 -6.82 7.24 -1.56
CA LYS A 57 -7.90 6.39 -1.05
C LYS A 57 -9.08 6.45 -2.00
N LEU A 58 -9.63 5.28 -2.36
CA LEU A 58 -10.81 5.17 -3.20
C LEU A 58 -11.85 4.23 -2.59
N ASP A 59 -13.11 4.53 -2.85
CA ASP A 59 -14.21 3.58 -2.72
C ASP A 59 -14.58 3.03 -4.11
N ASN A 60 -15.76 2.39 -4.22
CA ASN A 60 -16.25 1.84 -5.49
C ASN A 60 -16.99 2.85 -6.38
N HIS A 61 -16.84 4.16 -6.16
CA HIS A 61 -17.52 5.22 -6.92
C HIS A 61 -16.53 6.12 -7.66
N LEU A 62 -16.93 6.60 -8.85
CA LEU A 62 -16.21 7.62 -9.63
C LEU A 62 -14.70 7.34 -9.79
N ILE A 63 -14.31 6.06 -9.87
CA ILE A 63 -12.91 5.63 -9.86
C ILE A 63 -12.16 6.30 -11.01
N SER A 64 -12.74 6.24 -12.21
CA SER A 64 -12.16 6.83 -13.42
C SER A 64 -12.03 8.35 -13.31
N GLU A 65 -13.10 9.04 -12.96
CA GLU A 65 -13.13 10.50 -12.89
C GLU A 65 -12.14 11.02 -11.84
N ARG A 66 -12.09 10.39 -10.65
CA ARG A 66 -11.15 10.76 -9.59
C ARG A 66 -9.71 10.53 -10.02
N MET A 67 -9.40 9.37 -10.58
CA MET A 67 -8.01 9.05 -10.96
C MET A 67 -7.52 9.90 -12.13
N VAL A 68 -8.36 10.17 -13.13
CA VAL A 68 -8.03 11.07 -14.23
C VAL A 68 -7.80 12.50 -13.72
N ALA A 69 -8.66 13.01 -12.85
CA ALA A 69 -8.50 14.35 -12.28
C ALA A 69 -7.21 14.50 -11.47
N ILE A 70 -6.90 13.51 -10.61
CA ILE A 70 -5.66 13.49 -9.82
C ILE A 70 -4.44 13.41 -10.74
N ARG A 71 -4.39 12.46 -11.68
CA ARG A 71 -3.24 12.32 -12.59
C ARG A 71 -3.02 13.58 -13.42
N THR A 72 -4.09 14.25 -13.86
CA THR A 72 -3.99 15.51 -14.61
C THR A 72 -3.39 16.63 -13.74
N ALA A 73 -3.77 16.71 -12.46
CA ALA A 73 -3.26 17.72 -11.54
C ALA A 73 -1.79 17.49 -11.12
N VAL A 74 -1.36 16.23 -11.06
CA VAL A 74 -0.01 15.84 -10.64
C VAL A 74 0.60 14.79 -11.59
N PRO A 75 0.93 15.17 -12.83
CA PRO A 75 1.36 14.23 -13.87
C PRO A 75 2.62 13.44 -13.47
N ASP A 76 3.53 14.07 -12.74
CA ASP A 76 4.83 13.49 -12.35
C ASP A 76 4.84 12.81 -10.96
N ALA A 77 3.71 12.85 -10.23
CA ALA A 77 3.65 12.22 -8.91
C ALA A 77 3.63 10.70 -9.01
N THR A 78 4.33 10.03 -8.09
CA THR A 78 4.15 8.59 -7.90
C THR A 78 2.83 8.39 -7.17
N LEU A 79 1.88 7.71 -7.80
CA LEU A 79 0.58 7.41 -7.24
C LEU A 79 0.51 5.94 -6.86
N ILE A 80 0.06 5.68 -5.64
CA ILE A 80 -0.42 4.36 -5.21
C ILE A 80 -1.88 4.50 -4.81
N VAL A 81 -2.68 3.47 -5.07
CA VAL A 81 -4.11 3.47 -4.77
C VAL A 81 -4.38 2.52 -3.62
N ASP A 82 -5.20 2.94 -2.68
CA ASP A 82 -5.69 2.12 -1.57
C ASP A 82 -7.22 2.04 -1.68
N ALA A 83 -7.70 0.85 -2.04
CA ALA A 83 -9.12 0.58 -2.20
C ALA A 83 -9.77 0.04 -0.92
N ASN A 84 -8.99 -0.27 0.13
CA ASN A 84 -9.45 -0.63 1.47
C ASN A 84 -10.64 -1.62 1.45
N GLU A 85 -10.48 -2.74 0.73
CA GLU A 85 -11.46 -3.84 0.62
C GLU A 85 -12.82 -3.45 -0.01
N SER A 86 -12.91 -2.26 -0.60
CA SER A 86 -14.20 -1.69 -1.04
C SER A 86 -14.66 -2.15 -2.42
N TRP A 87 -13.77 -2.74 -3.23
CA TRP A 87 -14.10 -3.16 -4.60
C TRP A 87 -14.64 -4.59 -4.63
N ARG A 88 -15.11 -4.99 -5.81
CA ARG A 88 -15.67 -6.31 -6.09
C ARG A 88 -14.96 -6.91 -7.30
N ALA A 89 -15.03 -8.24 -7.41
CA ALA A 89 -14.46 -9.00 -8.52
C ALA A 89 -14.99 -8.51 -9.88
N GLU A 90 -16.27 -8.15 -9.95
CA GLU A 90 -16.87 -7.61 -11.17
C GLU A 90 -16.22 -6.28 -11.58
N GLY A 91 -15.70 -6.26 -12.81
CA GLY A 91 -14.99 -5.12 -13.38
C GLY A 91 -13.59 -4.89 -12.82
N LEU A 92 -13.06 -5.76 -11.95
CA LEU A 92 -11.75 -5.56 -11.32
C LEU A 92 -10.61 -5.44 -12.33
N ALA A 93 -10.52 -6.36 -13.29
CA ALA A 93 -9.48 -6.34 -14.32
C ALA A 93 -9.49 -5.03 -15.12
N ALA A 94 -10.67 -4.52 -15.48
CA ALA A 94 -10.82 -3.25 -16.19
C ALA A 94 -10.40 -2.05 -15.33
N ARG A 95 -10.74 -2.04 -14.03
CA ARG A 95 -10.27 -1.02 -13.09
C ARG A 95 -8.75 -1.06 -12.94
N CYS A 96 -8.15 -2.24 -12.80
CA CYS A 96 -6.70 -2.39 -12.75
C CYS A 96 -6.04 -1.87 -14.04
N GLN A 97 -6.60 -2.19 -15.20
CA GLN A 97 -6.08 -1.69 -16.48
C GLN A 97 -6.11 -0.17 -16.56
N LEU A 98 -7.22 0.45 -16.17
CA LEU A 98 -7.33 1.91 -16.07
C LEU A 98 -6.26 2.52 -15.15
N LEU A 99 -5.99 1.92 -13.99
CA LEU A 99 -4.95 2.41 -13.09
C LEU A 99 -3.56 2.29 -13.74
N ALA A 100 -3.29 1.18 -14.44
CA ALA A 100 -2.04 0.99 -15.17
C ALA A 100 -1.87 2.01 -16.30
N ASP A 101 -2.92 2.28 -17.07
CA ASP A 101 -2.93 3.28 -18.14
C ASP A 101 -2.65 4.70 -17.61
N LEU A 102 -3.07 4.98 -16.36
CA LEU A 102 -2.78 6.22 -15.64
C LEU A 102 -1.43 6.20 -14.90
N GLY A 103 -0.60 5.17 -15.10
CA GLY A 103 0.74 5.07 -14.51
C GLY A 103 0.70 4.97 -12.97
N VAL A 104 -0.32 4.36 -12.40
CA VAL A 104 -0.35 4.04 -10.96
C VAL A 104 0.68 2.96 -10.67
N ALA A 105 1.50 3.18 -9.65
CA ALA A 105 2.62 2.29 -9.34
C ALA A 105 2.19 1.00 -8.63
N MET A 106 1.10 1.04 -7.85
CA MET A 106 0.59 -0.09 -7.09
C MET A 106 -0.87 0.12 -6.66
N LEU A 107 -1.64 -0.98 -6.61
CA LEU A 107 -2.99 -1.05 -6.04
C LEU A 107 -2.99 -1.87 -4.74
N GLU A 108 -3.44 -1.28 -3.63
CA GLU A 108 -3.48 -1.88 -2.30
C GLU A 108 -4.91 -2.37 -1.98
N GLN A 109 -4.97 -3.64 -1.57
CA GLN A 109 -6.14 -4.37 -1.06
C GLN A 109 -7.49 -3.99 -1.74
N PRO A 110 -7.68 -4.34 -3.03
CA PRO A 110 -8.94 -4.05 -3.72
C PRO A 110 -10.14 -4.83 -3.18
N LEU A 111 -9.92 -6.08 -2.78
CA LEU A 111 -10.98 -7.00 -2.37
C LEU A 111 -10.93 -7.29 -0.87
N PRO A 112 -12.07 -7.66 -0.25
CA PRO A 112 -12.08 -8.18 1.12
C PRO A 112 -11.12 -9.35 1.29
N ALA A 113 -10.38 -9.38 2.39
CA ALA A 113 -9.35 -10.40 2.64
C ALA A 113 -9.90 -11.84 2.66
N GLN A 114 -11.18 -12.00 3.03
CA GLN A 114 -11.87 -13.29 2.99
C GLN A 114 -12.46 -13.66 1.61
N ASP A 115 -12.40 -12.76 0.62
CA ASP A 115 -13.02 -12.92 -0.70
C ASP A 115 -12.19 -12.26 -1.81
N ASP A 116 -10.89 -12.58 -1.84
CA ASP A 116 -9.90 -12.02 -2.77
C ASP A 116 -9.46 -13.00 -3.88
N ALA A 117 -10.10 -14.17 -3.99
CA ALA A 117 -9.73 -15.22 -4.94
C ALA A 117 -9.83 -14.77 -6.42
N ALA A 118 -10.65 -13.76 -6.71
CA ALA A 118 -10.78 -13.21 -8.06
C ALA A 118 -9.48 -12.60 -8.61
N LEU A 119 -8.50 -12.29 -7.75
CA LEU A 119 -7.17 -11.84 -8.17
C LEU A 119 -6.42 -12.91 -8.99
N GLU A 120 -6.70 -14.20 -8.78
CA GLU A 120 -6.05 -15.26 -9.56
C GLU A 120 -6.56 -15.36 -11.01
N ASN A 121 -7.69 -14.72 -11.32
CA ASN A 121 -8.44 -14.95 -12.56
C ASN A 121 -7.99 -14.06 -13.73
N PHE A 122 -7.01 -13.17 -13.54
CA PHE A 122 -6.52 -12.30 -14.59
C PHE A 122 -5.04 -11.95 -14.38
N ILE A 123 -4.39 -11.47 -15.44
CA ILE A 123 -3.02 -10.98 -15.35
C ILE A 123 -3.05 -9.55 -14.81
N HIS A 124 -2.32 -9.29 -13.73
CA HIS A 124 -2.26 -7.97 -13.12
C HIS A 124 -1.49 -6.98 -14.03
N PRO A 125 -2.12 -5.90 -14.50
CA PRO A 125 -1.45 -4.89 -15.32
C PRO A 125 -0.58 -3.91 -14.50
N LEU A 126 -0.72 -3.95 -13.18
CA LEU A 126 0.10 -3.25 -12.19
C LEU A 126 0.22 -4.10 -10.92
N PRO A 127 1.27 -3.93 -10.09
CA PRO A 127 1.41 -4.68 -8.84
C PRO A 127 0.22 -4.49 -7.89
N ILE A 128 -0.26 -5.59 -7.31
CA ILE A 128 -1.30 -5.59 -6.28
C ILE A 128 -0.67 -5.93 -4.93
N CYS A 129 -0.94 -5.11 -3.92
CA CYS A 129 -0.39 -5.22 -2.58
C CYS A 129 -1.43 -5.74 -1.59
N ALA A 130 -1.05 -6.74 -0.80
CA ALA A 130 -1.85 -7.25 0.32
C ALA A 130 -1.64 -6.38 1.56
N ASP A 131 -2.71 -5.91 2.18
CA ASP A 131 -2.70 -5.25 3.48
C ASP A 131 -3.44 -6.13 4.51
N GLU A 132 -4.77 -6.15 4.49
CA GLU A 132 -5.60 -7.00 5.34
C GLU A 132 -5.40 -8.50 5.05
N SER A 133 -5.12 -8.90 3.80
CA SER A 133 -4.85 -10.31 3.49
C SER A 133 -3.52 -10.83 4.11
N CYS A 134 -2.64 -9.94 4.60
CA CYS A 134 -1.36 -10.33 5.20
C CYS A 134 -1.16 -9.76 6.61
N HIS A 135 -1.43 -10.60 7.62
CA HIS A 135 -1.15 -10.28 9.02
C HIS A 135 0.18 -10.89 9.50
N THR A 136 0.42 -12.16 9.18
CA THR A 136 1.56 -12.92 9.69
C THR A 136 2.25 -13.72 8.58
N ARG A 137 3.42 -14.29 8.88
CA ARG A 137 4.18 -15.11 7.93
C ARG A 137 3.39 -16.33 7.42
N SER A 138 2.45 -16.86 8.20
CA SER A 138 1.63 -18.01 7.79
C SER A 138 0.70 -17.68 6.63
N ASN A 139 0.33 -16.39 6.46
CA ASN A 139 -0.53 -15.93 5.38
C ASN A 139 0.22 -15.89 4.03
N LEU A 140 1.55 -15.77 4.02
CA LEU A 140 2.36 -15.55 2.80
C LEU A 140 2.12 -16.63 1.72
N LYS A 141 1.88 -17.88 2.13
CA LYS A 141 1.62 -18.97 1.17
C LYS A 141 0.32 -18.77 0.40
N ALA A 142 -0.71 -18.22 1.05
CA ALA A 142 -2.02 -17.98 0.44
C ALA A 142 -2.04 -16.75 -0.50
N LEU A 143 -1.08 -15.83 -0.35
CA LEU A 143 -0.97 -14.64 -1.19
C LEU A 143 -0.36 -14.92 -2.56
N LYS A 144 0.36 -16.04 -2.70
CA LYS A 144 1.07 -16.39 -3.93
C LYS A 144 0.06 -16.60 -5.06
N GLY A 145 0.18 -15.80 -6.11
CA GLY A 145 -0.75 -15.80 -7.25
C GLY A 145 -1.88 -14.77 -7.14
N ARG A 146 -2.03 -14.09 -6.00
CA ARG A 146 -3.00 -13.01 -5.78
C ARG A 146 -2.36 -11.63 -5.60
N TYR A 147 -1.14 -11.59 -5.06
CA TYR A 147 -0.46 -10.34 -4.74
C TYR A 147 1.03 -10.40 -5.10
N GLU A 148 1.57 -9.29 -5.59
CA GLU A 148 3.00 -9.09 -5.85
C GLU A 148 3.72 -8.39 -4.70
N MET A 149 2.98 -7.71 -3.82
CA MET A 149 3.51 -6.93 -2.71
C MET A 149 2.77 -7.22 -1.41
N VAL A 150 3.42 -6.93 -0.28
CA VAL A 150 2.86 -7.09 1.07
C VAL A 150 3.13 -5.82 1.88
N ASN A 151 2.09 -5.25 2.48
CA ASN A 151 2.20 -4.14 3.42
C ASN A 151 2.47 -4.68 4.84
N ILE A 152 3.69 -4.45 5.31
CA ILE A 152 4.14 -4.85 6.65
C ILE A 152 3.80 -3.73 7.65
N LYS A 153 2.92 -4.03 8.60
CA LYS A 153 2.65 -3.18 9.78
C LYS A 153 3.05 -3.93 11.06
N LEU A 154 3.74 -3.25 11.97
CA LEU A 154 4.23 -3.86 13.22
C LEU A 154 3.08 -4.38 14.11
N ASP A 155 1.95 -3.67 14.13
CA ASP A 155 0.77 -4.07 14.92
C ASP A 155 0.13 -5.36 14.40
N LYS A 156 0.26 -5.64 13.10
CA LYS A 156 -0.27 -6.88 12.49
C LYS A 156 0.65 -8.08 12.70
N THR A 157 1.95 -7.85 12.87
CA THR A 157 3.00 -8.89 12.86
C THR A 157 3.42 -9.38 14.26
N GLY A 158 2.85 -8.82 15.34
CA GLY A 158 3.18 -9.20 16.71
C GLY A 158 4.49 -8.59 17.22
N GLY A 159 4.96 -7.50 16.60
CA GLY A 159 6.25 -6.85 16.87
C GLY A 159 7.41 -7.40 16.03
N PRO A 160 8.64 -6.84 16.17
CA PRO A 160 9.79 -7.15 15.31
C PRO A 160 10.22 -8.62 15.30
N ASP A 161 9.90 -9.37 16.36
CA ASP A 161 10.38 -10.75 16.53
C ASP A 161 9.58 -11.79 15.75
N GLY A 162 8.35 -11.48 15.30
CA GLY A 162 7.44 -12.39 14.58
C GLY A 162 7.70 -13.87 14.87
N SER A 163 7.66 -14.30 16.13
CA SER A 163 8.19 -15.58 16.64
C SER A 163 8.44 -16.66 15.58
N ALA A 164 9.72 -16.87 15.26
CA ALA A 164 10.22 -18.11 14.70
C ALA A 164 10.04 -19.21 15.76
N GLY A 165 8.83 -19.75 15.88
CA GLY A 165 8.58 -21.01 16.57
C GLY A 165 8.86 -22.14 15.60
N ALA A 166 10.12 -22.57 15.50
CA ALA A 166 10.44 -23.91 15.07
C ALA A 166 9.88 -24.86 16.14
N GLY A 167 8.85 -25.64 15.78
CA GLY A 167 8.44 -26.79 16.56
C GLY A 167 9.45 -27.93 16.36
N ASP A 168 9.71 -28.63 17.46
CA ASP A 168 10.53 -29.84 17.60
C ASP A 168 10.29 -30.90 16.51
#